data_AF-A0A271IXY9-F1
#
_entry.id   AF-A0A271IXY9-F1
#
_cell.length_a   1.000
_cell.length_b   1.000
_cell.length_c   1.000
_cell.angle_alpha   90.00
_cell.angle_beta   90.00
_cell.angle_gamma   90.00
#
_symmetry.space_group_name_H-M   'P 1'
#
loop_
_entity.id
_entity.type
_entity.pdbx_description
1 polymer ?
#
loop_
_entity_poly.entity_id
_entity_poly.type
_entity_poly.pdbx_seq_one_letter_code
_entity_poly.pdbx_strand_id
1 'polypeptide(L)'
;MIRGEAGIGKTALLQLARRHAEAKGALVLSTTGIQAEASLPFAGLHHLLPEIDNLPAPQRDAMCVAFGMSAGSAPNRFLLGLATLTLLSEAAGHRSCSSSSTTRSGSTGRRATCSPSWSAGSRPTPSCSCSPYATGTGARS
;
A
#
# COMPACT_ATOMS: atom_id res chain seq x y z
N MET A 1 -15.33 -16.24 8.80
CA MET A 1 -14.51 -17.41 8.43
C MET A 1 -15.31 -18.25 7.44
N ILE A 2 -14.79 -18.51 6.24
CA ILE A 2 -15.49 -19.31 5.21
C ILE A 2 -14.98 -20.75 5.31
N ARG A 3 -15.88 -21.69 5.60
CA ARG A 3 -15.59 -23.13 5.65
C ARG A 3 -16.40 -23.85 4.58
N GLY A 4 -15.87 -24.95 4.07
CA GLY A 4 -16.48 -25.74 3.00
C GLY A 4 -15.51 -26.77 2.48
N GLU A 5 -15.98 -27.67 1.61
CA GLU A 5 -15.17 -28.74 1.05
C GLU A 5 -14.04 -28.22 0.15
N ALA A 6 -13.04 -29.07 -0.11
CA ALA A 6 -12.04 -28.78 -1.11
C ALA A 6 -12.72 -28.64 -2.49
N GLY A 7 -12.36 -27.61 -3.26
CA GLY A 7 -12.94 -27.39 -4.58
C GLY A 7 -14.27 -26.62 -4.62
N ILE A 8 -14.94 -26.33 -3.49
CA ILE A 8 -16.23 -25.61 -3.46
C ILE A 8 -16.16 -24.12 -3.87
N GLY A 9 -14.99 -23.65 -4.34
CA GLY A 9 -14.82 -22.28 -4.82
C GLY A 9 -14.56 -21.22 -3.73
N LYS A 10 -14.14 -21.61 -2.52
CA LYS A 10 -13.77 -20.66 -1.43
C LYS A 10 -12.80 -19.58 -1.89
N THR A 11 -11.77 -19.96 -2.65
CA THR A 11 -10.79 -19.01 -3.21
C THR A 11 -11.44 -18.08 -4.22
N ALA A 12 -12.32 -18.59 -5.10
CA ALA A 12 -13.03 -17.76 -6.07
C ALA A 12 -13.96 -16.73 -5.39
N LEU A 13 -14.61 -17.12 -4.30
CA LEU A 13 -15.45 -16.22 -3.49
C LEU A 13 -14.61 -15.13 -2.81
N LEU A 14 -13.48 -15.48 -2.21
CA LEU A 14 -12.55 -14.49 -1.63
C LEU A 14 -12.01 -13.52 -2.69
N GLN A 15 -11.72 -14.01 -3.89
CA GLN A 15 -11.29 -13.17 -5.01
C GLN A 15 -12.38 -12.19 -5.46
N LEU A 16 -13.65 -12.63 -5.48
CA LEU A 16 -14.77 -11.74 -5.76
C LEU A 16 -14.93 -10.66 -4.67
N ALA A 17 -14.84 -11.05 -3.40
CA ALA A 17 -14.92 -10.12 -2.28
C ALA A 17 -13.79 -9.07 -2.32
N ARG A 18 -12.56 -9.50 -2.66
CA ARG A 18 -11.42 -8.60 -2.88
C ARG A 18 -11.72 -7.57 -3.95
N ARG A 19 -12.11 -8.02 -5.15
CA ARG A 19 -12.44 -7.11 -6.27
C ARG A 19 -13.53 -6.10 -5.90
N HIS A 20 -14.55 -6.54 -5.16
CA HIS A 20 -15.63 -5.67 -4.70
C HIS A 20 -15.17 -4.62 -3.70
N ALA A 21 -14.27 -4.97 -2.79
CA ALA A 21 -13.68 -4.03 -1.83
C ALA A 21 -12.76 -3.01 -2.53
N GLU A 22 -11.93 -3.47 -3.46
CA GLU A 22 -11.07 -2.60 -4.30
C GLU A 22 -11.90 -1.61 -5.10
N ALA A 23 -13.01 -2.05 -5.72
CA ALA A 23 -13.93 -1.19 -6.46
C ALA A 23 -14.58 -0.10 -5.59
N LYS A 24 -14.66 -0.31 -4.27
CA LYS A 24 -15.13 0.67 -3.28
C LYS A 24 -14.02 1.56 -2.71
N GLY A 25 -12.79 1.43 -3.23
CA GLY A 25 -11.64 2.20 -2.76
C GLY A 25 -11.01 1.68 -1.46
N ALA A 26 -11.34 0.46 -1.01
CA ALA A 26 -10.70 -0.12 0.17
C ALA A 26 -9.29 -0.63 -0.16
N LEU A 27 -8.35 -0.46 0.77
CA LEU A 27 -7.06 -1.13 0.72
C LEU A 27 -7.25 -2.60 1.15
N VAL A 28 -7.09 -3.53 0.20
CA VAL A 28 -7.18 -4.96 0.48
C VAL A 28 -5.80 -5.55 0.72
N LEU A 29 -5.58 -6.02 1.93
CA LEU A 29 -4.41 -6.79 2.32
C LEU A 29 -4.77 -8.28 2.32
N SER A 30 -3.94 -9.11 1.70
CA SER A 30 -4.18 -10.55 1.57
C SER A 30 -2.91 -11.32 1.88
N THR A 31 -3.03 -12.37 2.67
CA THR A 31 -1.96 -13.33 2.95
C THR A 31 -2.49 -14.74 2.81
N THR A 32 -1.60 -15.68 2.50
CA THR A 32 -1.91 -17.11 2.44
C THR A 32 -1.06 -17.82 3.47
N GLY A 33 -1.69 -18.65 4.31
CA GLY A 33 -0.94 -19.46 5.27
C GLY A 33 -0.11 -20.52 4.56
N ILE A 34 1.19 -20.53 4.80
CA ILE A 34 2.14 -21.54 4.32
C ILE A 34 2.40 -22.52 5.46
N GLN A 35 2.24 -23.82 5.23
CA GLN A 35 2.40 -24.84 6.28
C GLN A 35 3.81 -24.84 6.88
N ALA A 36 4.83 -24.58 6.06
CA ALA A 36 6.22 -24.47 6.51
C ALA A 36 6.46 -23.33 7.51
N GLU A 37 5.58 -22.34 7.55
CA GLU A 37 5.68 -21.18 8.44
C GLU A 37 4.79 -21.31 9.69
N ALA A 38 4.13 -22.44 9.90
CA ALA A 38 3.24 -22.64 11.04
C ALA A 38 3.95 -22.50 12.40
N SER A 39 5.26 -22.75 12.44
CA SER A 39 6.10 -22.60 13.63
C SER A 39 6.67 -21.18 13.81
N LEU A 40 6.54 -20.30 12.80
CA LEU A 40 7.06 -18.93 12.83
C LEU A 40 5.99 -17.98 13.39
N PRO A 41 6.18 -17.42 14.60
CA PRO A 41 5.27 -16.43 15.14
C PRO A 41 5.15 -15.25 14.18
N PHE A 42 3.92 -14.74 14.01
CA PHE A 42 3.65 -13.54 13.21
C PHE A 42 4.05 -13.62 11.72
N ALA A 43 4.32 -14.80 11.16
CA ALA A 43 4.65 -14.96 9.74
C ALA A 43 3.59 -14.35 8.80
N GLY A 44 2.31 -14.56 9.11
CA GLY A 44 1.21 -13.94 8.35
C GLY A 44 1.22 -12.41 8.43
N LEU A 45 1.65 -11.84 9.55
CA LEU A 45 1.78 -10.38 9.71
C LEU A 45 2.98 -9.85 8.94
N HIS A 46 4.10 -10.57 8.94
CA HIS A 46 5.28 -10.26 8.13
C HIS A 46 4.94 -10.16 6.63
N HIS A 47 4.14 -11.10 6.10
CA HIS A 47 3.68 -11.06 4.70
C HIS A 47 2.74 -9.89 4.38
N LEU A 48 2.04 -9.35 5.38
CA LEU A 48 1.04 -8.31 5.20
C LEU A 48 1.59 -6.89 5.35
N LEU A 49 2.67 -6.73 6.12
CA LEU A 49 3.19 -5.42 6.46
C LEU A 49 4.18 -4.92 5.41
N PRO A 50 4.13 -3.62 5.06
CA PRO A 50 5.16 -2.96 4.26
C PRO A 50 6.47 -2.84 5.06
N GLU A 51 7.50 -2.28 4.44
CA GLU A 51 8.85 -2.11 4.98
C GLU A 51 8.83 -1.52 6.40
N ILE A 52 9.32 -2.29 7.38
CA ILE A 52 9.39 -1.89 8.80
C ILE A 52 10.44 -0.80 9.05
N ASP A 53 11.18 -0.42 8.01
CA ASP A 53 12.31 0.50 8.13
C ASP A 53 11.94 1.98 8.32
N ASN A 54 10.65 2.30 8.34
CA ASN A 54 10.17 3.62 8.72
C ASN A 54 9.72 3.70 10.19
N LEU A 55 9.71 2.59 10.91
CA LEU A 55 9.27 2.59 12.31
C LEU A 55 10.30 3.19 13.26
N PRO A 56 9.85 3.88 14.33
CA PRO A 56 10.71 4.26 15.44
C PRO A 56 11.47 3.06 16.01
N ALA A 57 12.73 3.25 16.42
CA ALA A 57 13.62 2.16 16.83
C ALA A 57 12.99 1.17 17.83
N PRO A 58 12.28 1.58 18.91
CA PRO A 58 11.68 0.63 19.85
C PRO A 58 10.61 -0.27 19.22
N GLN A 59 9.89 0.23 18.22
CA GLN A 59 8.86 -0.52 17.50
C GLN A 59 9.48 -1.48 16.47
N ARG A 60 10.51 -1.01 15.76
CA ARG A 60 11.28 -1.82 14.82
C ARG A 60 11.95 -2.99 15.52
N ASP A 61 12.62 -2.75 16.64
CA ASP A 61 13.33 -3.78 17.40
C ASP A 61 12.35 -4.86 17.89
N ALA A 62 11.18 -4.45 18.38
CA ALA A 62 10.13 -5.38 18.78
C ALA A 62 9.63 -6.24 17.60
N MET A 63 9.48 -5.66 16.40
CA MET A 63 9.12 -6.40 15.18
C MET A 63 10.24 -7.33 14.71
N CYS A 64 11.49 -6.91 14.75
CA CYS A 64 12.65 -7.74 14.40
C CYS A 64 12.74 -8.98 15.28
N VAL A 65 12.52 -8.84 16.60
CA VAL A 65 12.48 -9.98 17.52
C VAL A 65 11.25 -10.85 17.27
N ALA A 66 10.08 -10.25 17.02
CA ALA A 66 8.85 -11.00 16.72
C ALA A 66 8.94 -11.85 15.44
N PHE A 67 9.62 -11.34 14.42
CA PHE A 67 9.84 -12.02 13.15
C PHE A 67 11.04 -12.98 13.17
N GLY A 68 11.74 -13.10 14.30
CA GLY A 68 12.92 -13.97 14.43
C GLY A 68 14.16 -13.47 13.67
N MET A 69 14.18 -12.19 13.26
CA MET A 69 15.32 -11.54 12.60
C MET A 69 16.40 -11.09 13.58
N SER A 70 16.04 -10.88 14.86
CA SER A 70 16.97 -10.53 15.93
C SER A 70 16.71 -11.37 17.17
N ALA A 71 17.77 -11.74 17.88
CA ALA A 71 17.66 -12.41 19.16
C ALA A 71 17.29 -11.40 20.26
N GLY A 72 16.31 -11.73 21.12
CA GLY A 72 15.87 -10.83 22.18
C GLY A 72 14.80 -11.43 23.08
N SER A 73 14.43 -10.69 24.13
CA SER A 73 13.31 -11.05 25.00
C SER A 73 11.99 -11.01 24.23
N ALA A 74 11.03 -11.83 24.65
CA ALA A 74 9.70 -11.86 24.04
C ALA A 74 9.14 -10.43 23.83
N PRO A 75 8.77 -10.06 22.60
CA PRO A 75 8.43 -8.69 22.25
C PRO A 75 7.13 -8.26 22.94
N ASN A 76 7.08 -6.99 23.34
CA ASN A 76 5.89 -6.44 23.97
C ASN A 76 4.73 -6.39 22.96
N ARG A 77 3.66 -7.15 23.21
CA ARG A 77 2.45 -7.20 22.37
C ARG A 77 1.83 -5.83 22.09
N PHE A 78 1.97 -4.88 23.03
CA PHE A 78 1.47 -3.52 22.85
C PHE A 78 2.31 -2.77 21.79
N LEU A 79 3.64 -2.89 21.83
CA LEU A 79 4.52 -2.29 20.83
C LEU A 79 4.30 -2.91 19.46
N LEU A 80 4.06 -4.23 19.38
CA LEU A 80 3.72 -4.90 18.11
C LEU A 80 2.41 -4.39 17.53
N GLY A 81 1.38 -4.21 18.36
CA GLY A 81 0.11 -3.63 17.93
C GLY A 81 0.26 -2.19 17.44
N LEU A 82 1.03 -1.36 18.16
CA LEU A 82 1.28 0.04 17.79
C LEU A 82 2.08 0.15 16.48
N ALA A 83 3.11 -0.68 16.31
CA ALA A 83 3.91 -0.77 15.10
C ALA A 83 3.05 -1.17 13.90
N THR A 84 2.19 -2.19 14.07
CA THR A 84 1.23 -2.63 13.05
C THR A 84 0.28 -1.51 12.64
N LEU A 85 -0.31 -0.80 13.63
CA LEU A 85 -1.23 0.30 13.37
C LEU A 85 -0.55 1.46 12.63
N THR A 86 0.70 1.77 12.98
CA THR A 86 1.49 2.83 12.34
C THR A 86 1.69 2.52 10.86
N LEU A 87 2.17 1.31 10.53
CA LEU A 87 2.38 0.88 9.14
C LEU A 87 1.09 0.85 8.33
N LEU A 88 -0.02 0.38 8.92
CA LEU A 88 -1.32 0.37 8.24
C LEU A 88 -1.85 1.79 7.98
N SER A 89 -1.60 2.71 8.92
CA SER A 89 -2.01 4.11 8.80
C SER A 89 -1.21 4.83 7.73
N GLU A 90 0.10 4.58 7.65
CA GLU A 90 0.96 5.09 6.56
C GLU A 90 0.52 4.55 5.20
N ALA A 91 0.28 3.24 5.10
CA ALA A 91 -0.19 2.61 3.86
C ALA A 91 -1.55 3.15 3.39
N ALA A 92 -2.46 3.46 4.33
CA ALA A 92 -3.73 4.09 4.02
C ALA A 92 -3.56 5.56 3.58
N GLY A 93 -2.67 6.31 4.24
CA GLY A 93 -2.37 7.71 3.93
C GLY A 93 -1.87 7.90 2.49
N HIS A 94 -0.97 7.04 2.01
CA HIS A 94 -0.42 7.12 0.65
C HIS A 94 -1.47 6.95 -0.46
N ARG A 95 -2.56 6.20 -0.23
CA ARG A 95 -3.65 6.03 -1.22
C ARG A 95 -4.68 7.16 -1.20
N SER A 96 -4.83 7.87 -0.09
CA SER A 96 -5.79 8.98 0.02
C SER A 96 -5.49 10.11 -0.97
N CYS A 97 -4.24 10.23 -1.41
CA CYS A 97 -3.82 11.24 -2.37
C CYS A 97 -4.17 10.89 -3.84
N SER A 98 -4.63 9.67 -4.15
CA SER A 98 -4.96 9.28 -5.52
C SER A 98 -6.46 9.36 -5.88
N SER A 99 -7.34 9.77 -4.95
CA SER A 99 -8.80 9.85 -5.19
C SER A 99 -9.37 11.27 -5.25
N SER A 100 -8.56 12.32 -5.12
CA SER A 100 -8.99 13.69 -5.42
C SER A 100 -9.02 13.94 -6.94
N SER A 101 -9.79 13.17 -7.68
CA SER A 101 -10.21 13.54 -9.04
C SER A 101 -11.40 14.47 -8.93
N THR A 102 -11.09 15.75 -8.74
CA THR A 102 -11.94 16.91 -9.01
C THR A 102 -12.77 16.65 -10.26
N THR A 103 -14.07 16.38 -10.09
CA THR A 103 -14.98 16.19 -11.21
C THR A 103 -15.94 17.37 -11.30
N ARG A 104 -15.79 18.09 -12.42
CA ARG A 104 -16.75 18.91 -13.18
C ARG A 104 -16.84 20.41 -12.83
N SER A 105 -16.44 21.28 -13.78
CA SER A 105 -17.34 21.70 -14.87
C SER A 105 -16.71 22.75 -15.81
N GLY A 106 -16.68 22.43 -17.11
CA GLY A 106 -16.97 23.34 -18.23
C GLY A 106 -16.04 24.54 -18.51
N SER A 107 -15.09 24.37 -19.44
CA SER A 107 -14.99 25.22 -20.66
C SER A 107 -13.87 24.72 -21.57
N THR A 108 -14.27 24.29 -22.77
CA THR A 108 -13.55 24.34 -24.04
C THR A 108 -12.01 24.31 -24.05
N GLY A 109 -11.46 23.17 -24.49
CA GLY A 109 -10.31 23.15 -25.40
C GLY A 109 -8.90 23.22 -24.80
N ARG A 110 -8.35 22.07 -24.43
CA ARG A 110 -7.05 21.51 -24.88
C ARG A 110 -6.79 20.20 -24.16
N ARG A 111 -6.53 19.14 -24.92
CA ARG A 111 -6.20 17.81 -24.40
C ARG A 111 -4.72 17.83 -24.02
N ALA A 112 -4.39 17.84 -22.74
CA ALA A 112 -3.02 17.60 -22.30
C ALA A 112 -2.73 16.11 -22.45
N THR A 113 -1.90 15.74 -23.42
CA THR A 113 -1.36 14.38 -23.55
C THR A 113 -0.14 14.26 -22.66
N CYS A 114 -0.25 13.50 -21.57
CA CYS A 114 0.92 13.04 -20.82
C CYS A 114 1.40 11.72 -21.43
N SER A 115 2.57 11.74 -22.07
CA SER A 115 3.31 10.51 -22.37
C SER A 115 4.12 10.08 -21.16
N PRO A 116 4.07 8.80 -20.74
CA PRO A 116 4.99 8.31 -19.74
C PRO A 116 6.31 7.94 -20.42
N SER A 117 7.36 8.74 -20.22
CA SER A 117 8.73 8.34 -20.57
C SER A 117 9.34 7.55 -19.41
N TRP A 118 9.54 6.25 -19.61
CA TRP A 118 10.19 5.38 -18.64
C TRP A 118 11.70 5.41 -18.89
N SER A 119 12.46 5.93 -17.94
CA SER A 119 13.92 5.77 -17.91
C SER A 119 14.26 4.73 -16.86
N ALA A 120 14.86 3.62 -17.28
CA ALA A 120 15.37 2.60 -16.39
C ALA A 120 16.56 3.16 -15.58
N GLY A 121 16.46 3.18 -14.25
CA GLY A 121 17.64 3.33 -13.40
C GLY A 121 17.56 4.17 -12.11
N SER A 122 16.46 4.86 -11.80
CA SER A 122 16.40 5.70 -10.59
C SER A 122 15.04 5.67 -9.89
N ARG A 123 15.10 5.60 -8.55
CA ARG A 123 13.98 5.48 -7.60
C ARG A 123 12.81 6.44 -7.91
N PRO A 124 11.55 6.01 -7.74
CA PRO A 124 10.41 6.92 -7.85
C PRO A 124 10.29 7.74 -6.57
N THR A 125 10.75 8.99 -6.59
CA THR A 125 10.24 10.02 -5.69
C THR A 125 9.06 10.71 -6.38
N PRO A 126 7.84 10.71 -5.79
CA PRO A 126 6.75 11.50 -6.35
C PRO A 126 6.98 12.98 -6.03
N SER A 127 7.82 13.66 -6.82
CA SER A 127 7.92 15.11 -6.78
C SER A 127 6.90 15.71 -7.75
N CYS A 128 5.72 16.05 -7.25
CA CYS A 128 4.77 16.89 -7.97
C CYS A 128 5.24 18.35 -7.88
N SER A 129 5.93 18.84 -8.90
CA SER A 129 6.13 20.28 -9.08
C SER A 129 5.04 20.85 -9.99
N CYS A 130 4.05 21.51 -9.40
CA CYS A 130 3.12 22.37 -10.15
C CYS A 130 3.78 23.74 -10.33
N SER A 131 4.18 24.08 -11.56
CA SER A 131 4.60 25.45 -11.92
C SER A 131 3.43 26.15 -12.63
N PRO A 132 2.93 27.30 -12.11
CA PRO A 132 1.71 27.93 -12.63
C PRO A 132 1.92 29.02 -13.70
N TYR A 133 3.10 29.15 -14.31
CA TYR A 133 3.34 30.19 -15.32
C TYR A 133 3.86 29.61 -16.65
N ALA A 134 2.93 29.34 -17.57
CA ALA A 134 3.22 29.31 -19.00
C ALA A 134 2.37 30.39 -19.69
N THR A 135 2.85 31.63 -19.58
CA THR A 135 2.31 32.79 -20.31
C THR A 135 2.57 32.57 -21.80
N GLY A 136 1.49 32.53 -22.59
CA GLY A 136 1.58 32.48 -24.03
C GLY A 136 2.07 33.81 -24.59
N THR A 137 3.02 33.75 -25.51
CA THR A 137 3.37 34.87 -26.40
C THR A 137 3.07 34.42 -27.82
N GLY A 138 2.06 35.05 -28.42
CA GLY A 138 1.75 34.88 -29.83
C GLY A 138 2.78 35.58 -30.70
N ALA A 139 2.98 35.05 -31.90
CA ALA A 139 3.41 35.81 -33.06
C ALA A 139 2.92 35.08 -34.31
N ARG A 140 1.98 35.71 -35.02
CA ARG A 140 1.68 35.41 -36.43
C ARG A 140 2.61 36.27 -37.28
N SER A 141 3.13 35.71 -38.35
CA SER A 141 3.41 36.39 -39.62
C SER A 141 3.13 35.36 -40.71
#